data_AF-A0A2S2PA51-F1
#
_entry.id   AF-A0A2S2PA51-F1
#
_cell.length_a   1.000
_cell.length_b   1.000
_cell.length_c   1.000
_cell.angle_alpha   90.00
_cell.angle_beta   90.00
_cell.angle_gamma   90.00
#
_symmetry.space_group_name_H-M   'P 1'
#
loop_
_entity.id
_entity.type
_entity.pdbx_description
1 polymer ?
#
loop_
_entity_poly.entity_id
_entity_poly.type
_entity_poly.pdbx_seq_one_letter_code
_entity_poly.pdbx_strand_id
1 'polypeptide(L)'
;MYTIALVVPNRHHLKDMAKKLNIENVNDISIEELFVNNILKKAVVDELAAHGRKNKLERFEIPTEIIICNDVWTPDNNLVTAAFKIKRREIYDKYKTQIDNLYQC
;
A
#
# COMPACT_ATOMS: atom_id res chain seq x y z
N MET A 1 -7.97 17.75 -2.36
CA MET A 1 -7.96 16.68 -1.35
C MET A 1 -7.81 15.38 -2.09
N TYR A 2 -6.78 14.60 -1.79
CA TYR A 2 -6.52 13.34 -2.46
C TYR A 2 -6.48 12.20 -1.44
N THR A 3 -6.92 11.03 -1.87
CA THR A 3 -7.13 9.87 -1.01
C THR A 3 -5.86 9.03 -0.99
N ILE A 4 -5.33 8.81 0.21
CA ILE A 4 -4.16 7.95 0.44
C ILE A 4 -4.65 6.61 0.97
N ALA A 5 -4.11 5.51 0.45
CA ALA A 5 -4.36 4.17 0.99
C ALA A 5 -3.12 3.55 1.62
N LEU A 6 -3.30 2.93 2.78
CA LEU A 6 -2.33 2.03 3.40
C LEU A 6 -2.61 0.61 2.89
N VAL A 7 -1.63 -0.01 2.25
CA VAL A 7 -1.79 -1.32 1.61
C VAL A 7 -0.84 -2.31 2.26
N VAL A 8 -1.37 -3.41 2.80
CA VAL A 8 -0.57 -4.58 3.20
C VAL A 8 -0.63 -5.58 2.04
N PRO A 9 0.41 -5.68 1.20
CA PRO A 9 0.36 -6.49 -0.01
C PRO A 9 0.55 -7.98 0.30
N ASN A 10 0.00 -8.84 -0.57
CA ASN A 10 0.50 -10.20 -0.67
C ASN A 10 1.90 -10.15 -1.33
N ARG A 11 2.93 -10.56 -0.58
CA ARG A 11 4.33 -10.49 -1.01
C ARG A 11 4.61 -11.26 -2.30
N HIS A 12 3.93 -12.38 -2.55
CA HIS A 12 4.11 -13.17 -3.77
C HIS A 12 3.58 -12.41 -4.99
N HIS A 13 2.33 -11.96 -4.92
CA HIS A 13 1.72 -11.22 -6.04
C HIS A 13 2.46 -9.92 -6.34
N LEU A 14 2.96 -9.25 -5.31
CA LEU A 14 3.71 -8.02 -5.50
C LEU A 14 5.06 -8.26 -6.20
N LYS A 15 5.74 -9.37 -5.88
CA LYS A 15 6.96 -9.80 -6.60
C LYS A 15 6.66 -10.16 -8.06
N ASP A 16 5.55 -10.85 -8.31
CA ASP A 16 5.15 -11.18 -9.70
C ASP A 16 4.82 -9.93 -10.51
N MET A 17 4.17 -8.95 -9.90
CA MET A 17 3.93 -7.64 -10.50
C MET A 17 5.24 -6.92 -10.82
N ALA A 18 6.19 -6.90 -9.87
CA ALA A 18 7.50 -6.28 -10.08
C ALA A 18 8.26 -6.93 -11.25
N LYS A 19 8.22 -8.27 -11.37
CA LYS A 19 8.80 -9.00 -12.51
C LYS A 19 8.16 -8.60 -13.84
N LYS A 20 6.83 -8.49 -13.89
CA LYS A 20 6.09 -8.07 -15.10
C LYS A 20 6.43 -6.64 -15.54
N LEU A 21 6.76 -5.78 -14.59
CA LEU A 21 7.14 -4.39 -14.84
C LEU A 21 8.61 -4.23 -15.25
N ASN A 22 9.37 -5.32 -15.38
CA ASN A 22 10.81 -5.31 -15.67
C ASN A 22 11.60 -4.42 -14.70
N ILE A 23 11.20 -4.34 -13.43
CA ILE A 23 12.01 -3.68 -12.42
C ILE A 23 13.31 -4.51 -12.31
N GLU A 24 14.44 -3.93 -12.71
CA GLU A 24 15.72 -4.64 -12.70
C GLU A 24 16.02 -5.18 -11.30
N ASN A 25 16.68 -6.34 -11.21
CA ASN A 25 17.14 -6.93 -9.94
C ASN A 25 16.04 -7.29 -8.91
N VAL A 26 14.78 -7.59 -9.30
CA VAL A 26 13.72 -8.04 -8.34
C VAL A 26 14.16 -9.19 -7.42
N ASN A 27 15.10 -10.02 -7.88
CA ASN A 27 15.62 -11.14 -7.09
C ASN A 27 16.76 -10.73 -6.13
N ASP A 28 17.45 -9.61 -6.38
CA ASP A 28 18.61 -9.14 -5.61
C ASP A 28 18.28 -7.92 -4.72
N ILE A 29 17.17 -7.23 -4.99
CA ILE A 29 16.68 -6.08 -4.20
C ILE A 29 15.90 -6.58 -2.98
N SER A 30 16.06 -5.90 -1.84
CA SER A 30 15.28 -6.18 -0.64
C SER A 30 13.79 -5.86 -0.83
N ILE A 31 12.92 -6.50 -0.04
CA ILE A 31 11.46 -6.27 -0.13
C ILE A 31 11.13 -4.81 0.23
N GLU A 32 11.87 -4.24 1.17
CA GLU A 32 11.76 -2.88 1.65
C GLU A 32 12.06 -1.86 0.55
N GLU A 33 13.14 -2.08 -0.21
CA GLU A 33 13.51 -1.26 -1.37
C GLU A 33 12.47 -1.38 -2.50
N LEU A 34 11.90 -2.57 -2.66
CA LEU A 34 10.81 -2.77 -3.61
C LEU A 34 9.56 -1.95 -3.22
N PHE A 35 9.27 -1.79 -1.93
CA PHE A 35 8.08 -1.09 -1.43
C PHE A 35 8.19 0.43 -1.56
N VAL A 36 9.40 0.97 -1.65
CA VAL A 36 9.63 2.40 -1.92
C VAL A 36 9.71 2.72 -3.42
N ASN A 37 9.78 1.71 -4.29
CA ASN A 37 9.88 1.91 -5.74
C ASN A 37 8.63 2.58 -6.33
N ASN A 38 8.83 3.73 -6.99
CA ASN A 38 7.73 4.53 -7.56
C ASN A 38 7.02 3.84 -8.73
N ILE A 39 7.72 3.02 -9.53
CA ILE A 39 7.12 2.28 -10.65
C ILE A 39 6.14 1.26 -10.10
N LEU A 40 6.53 0.53 -9.05
CA LEU A 40 5.67 -0.44 -8.41
C LEU A 40 4.46 0.23 -7.74
N LYS A 41 4.69 1.31 -6.97
CA LYS A 41 3.59 2.04 -6.33
C LYS A 41 2.57 2.52 -7.34
N LYS A 42 3.04 3.08 -8.46
CA LYS A 42 2.18 3.52 -9.56
C LYS A 42 1.36 2.38 -10.14
N ALA A 43 1.98 1.22 -10.40
CA ALA A 43 1.26 0.06 -10.91
C ALA A 43 0.15 -0.43 -9.95
N VAL A 44 0.41 -0.41 -8.64
CA VAL A 44 -0.61 -0.74 -7.63
C VAL A 44 -1.72 0.31 -7.59
N VAL A 45 -1.40 1.60 -7.67
CA VAL A 45 -2.40 2.68 -7.78
C VAL A 45 -3.26 2.50 -9.02
N ASP A 46 -2.67 2.18 -10.17
CA ASP A 46 -3.39 1.97 -11.42
C ASP A 46 -4.32 0.75 -11.34
N GLU A 47 -3.91 -0.33 -10.68
CA GLU A 47 -4.76 -1.51 -10.44
C GLU A 47 -5.93 -1.17 -9.50
N LEU A 48 -5.67 -0.44 -8.41
CA LEU A 48 -6.72 0.04 -7.49
C LEU A 48 -7.70 0.96 -8.20
N ALA A 49 -7.21 1.87 -9.06
CA ALA A 49 -8.04 2.77 -9.84
C ALA A 49 -8.89 2.03 -10.87
N ALA A 50 -8.32 1.06 -11.58
CA ALA A 50 -9.05 0.20 -12.50
C ALA A 50 -10.15 -0.59 -11.78
N HIS A 51 -9.83 -1.15 -10.61
CA HIS A 51 -10.79 -1.87 -9.77
C HIS A 51 -11.90 -0.96 -9.26
N GLY A 52 -11.58 0.23 -8.74
CA GLY A 52 -12.54 1.21 -8.25
C GLY A 52 -13.51 1.66 -9.34
N ARG A 53 -12.99 2.01 -10.53
CA ARG A 53 -13.81 2.39 -11.70
C ARG A 53 -14.74 1.26 -12.14
N LYS A 54 -14.24 0.02 -12.16
CA LYS A 54 -15.06 -1.17 -12.49
C LYS A 54 -16.24 -1.34 -11.53
N ASN A 55 -16.04 -1.00 -10.26
CA ASN A 55 -17.06 -1.05 -9.22
C ASN A 55 -17.86 0.25 -9.07
N LYS A 56 -17.73 1.19 -10.01
CA LYS A 56 -18.45 2.48 -10.03
C LYS A 56 -18.19 3.34 -8.79
N LEU A 57 -17.00 3.24 -8.20
CA LEU A 57 -16.57 4.15 -7.13
C LEU A 57 -16.35 5.55 -7.68
N GLU A 58 -16.65 6.55 -6.85
CA GLU A 58 -16.45 7.95 -7.19
C GLU A 58 -14.96 8.31 -7.18
N ARG A 59 -14.59 9.35 -7.92
CA ARG A 59 -13.18 9.74 -8.06
C ARG A 59 -12.50 10.04 -6.72
N PHE A 60 -13.24 10.58 -5.76
CA PHE A 60 -12.71 10.90 -4.43
C PHE A 60 -12.54 9.66 -3.53
N GLU A 61 -13.15 8.52 -3.88
CA GLU A 61 -13.00 7.26 -3.15
C GLU A 61 -11.78 6.45 -3.64
N ILE A 62 -11.32 6.75 -4.86
CA ILE A 62 -10.19 6.05 -5.47
C ILE A 62 -8.87 6.65 -4.97
N PRO A 63 -7.99 5.84 -4.34
CA PRO A 63 -6.68 6.31 -3.90
C PRO A 63 -5.84 6.79 -5.08
N THR A 64 -5.19 7.93 -4.92
CA THR A 64 -4.23 8.46 -5.90
C THR A 64 -2.79 8.20 -5.49
N GLU A 65 -2.57 7.99 -4.18
CA GLU A 65 -1.26 7.67 -3.60
C GLU A 65 -1.42 6.53 -2.60
N ILE A 66 -0.33 5.76 -2.42
CA ILE A 66 -0.32 4.63 -1.50
C ILE A 66 0.94 4.57 -0.65
N ILE A 67 0.76 4.00 0.55
CA ILE A 67 1.85 3.55 1.41
C ILE A 67 1.78 2.03 1.46
N ILE A 68 2.79 1.38 0.90
CA ILE A 68 2.95 -0.08 1.02
C ILE A 68 3.53 -0.38 2.40
N CYS A 69 2.76 -1.08 3.22
CA CYS A 69 3.11 -1.42 4.59
C CYS A 69 4.02 -2.66 4.62
N ASN A 70 5.20 -2.56 5.23
CA ASN A 70 6.12 -3.70 5.35
C ASN A 70 5.58 -4.78 6.31
N ASP A 71 4.98 -4.32 7.40
CA ASP A 71 4.48 -5.18 8.46
C ASP A 71 3.09 -5.71 8.13
N VAL A 72 2.93 -7.02 8.33
CA VAL A 72 1.61 -7.64 8.36
C VAL A 72 0.89 -7.19 9.65
N TRP A 73 -0.36 -6.76 9.53
CA TRP A 73 -1.15 -6.37 10.69
C TRP A 73 -1.66 -7.62 11.41
N THR A 74 -1.26 -7.79 12.67
CA THR A 74 -1.59 -8.97 13.48
C THR A 74 -2.16 -8.54 14.84
N PRO A 75 -2.87 -9.43 15.55
CA PRO A 75 -3.31 -9.13 16.92
C PRO A 75 -2.12 -8.85 17.84
N ASP A 76 -1.01 -9.56 17.65
CA ASP A 76 0.20 -9.48 18.47
C ASP A 76 0.90 -8.12 18.38
N ASN A 77 0.91 -7.49 17.19
CA ASN A 77 1.43 -6.13 17.02
C ASN A 77 0.38 -5.03 17.27
N ASN A 78 -0.78 -5.41 17.81
CA ASN A 78 -1.84 -4.50 18.23
C ASN A 78 -2.42 -3.62 17.10
N LEU A 79 -2.26 -4.00 15.83
CA LEU A 79 -2.82 -3.26 14.68
C LEU A 79 -4.21 -3.76 14.27
N VAL A 80 -4.55 -4.98 14.67
CA VAL A 80 -5.90 -5.53 14.53
C VAL A 80 -6.39 -6.12 15.85
N THR A 81 -7.70 -6.35 15.96
CA THR A 81 -8.27 -7.11 17.07
C THR A 81 -7.98 -8.61 16.91
N ALA A 82 -8.24 -9.41 17.95
CA ALA A 82 -8.15 -10.87 17.86
C ALA A 82 -9.05 -11.47 16.75
N ALA A 83 -10.09 -10.75 16.34
CA ALA A 83 -10.95 -11.10 15.21
C ALA A 83 -10.51 -10.46 13.88
N PHE A 84 -9.26 -9.99 13.78
CA PHE A 84 -8.67 -9.32 12.61
C PHE A 84 -9.41 -8.06 12.14
N LYS A 85 -10.16 -7.39 13.02
CA LYS A 85 -10.73 -6.06 12.72
C LYS A 85 -9.66 -4.98 12.87
N ILE A 86 -9.59 -4.06 11.90
CA ILE A 86 -8.63 -2.95 11.85
C ILE A 86 -8.79 -2.02 13.06
N LYS A 87 -7.68 -1.75 13.77
CA LYS A 87 -7.60 -0.70 14.80
C LYS A 87 -7.11 0.59 14.16
N ARG A 88 -8.06 1.39 13.65
CA ARG A 88 -7.77 2.59 12.83
C ARG A 88 -6.82 3.58 13.52
N ARG A 89 -7.01 3.85 14.82
CA ARG A 89 -6.17 4.78 15.58
C ARG A 89 -4.72 4.30 15.64
N GLU A 90 -4.53 3.03 16.01
CA GLU A 90 -3.18 2.47 16.19
C GLU A 90 -2.42 2.37 14.88
N ILE A 91 -3.13 2.04 13.78
CA ILE A 91 -2.55 2.07 12.44
C ILE A 91 -2.23 3.51 12.04
N TYR A 92 -3.14 4.47 12.24
CA TYR A 92 -2.88 5.86 11.92
C TYR A 92 -1.65 6.39 12.67
N ASP A 93 -1.58 6.16 13.99
CA ASP A 93 -0.47 6.61 14.82
C ASP A 93 0.87 5.99 14.38
N LYS A 94 0.87 4.71 13.99
CA LYS A 94 2.06 4.02 13.47
C LYS A 94 2.58 4.61 12.15
N TYR A 95 1.67 4.92 11.21
CA TYR A 95 2.03 5.41 9.87
C TYR A 95 1.97 6.93 9.75
N LYS A 96 1.72 7.65 10.85
CA LYS A 96 1.46 9.10 10.87
C LYS A 96 2.54 9.89 10.15
N THR A 97 3.82 9.63 10.44
CA THR A 97 4.95 10.32 9.80
C THR A 97 4.95 10.13 8.28
N GLN A 98 4.66 8.93 7.78
CA GLN A 98 4.64 8.65 6.35
C GLN A 98 3.43 9.31 5.67
N ILE A 99 2.28 9.33 6.34
CA ILE A 99 1.06 10.01 5.89
C ILE A 99 1.30 11.52 5.81
N ASP A 100 1.87 12.11 6.87
CA ASP A 100 2.17 13.54 6.95
C ASP A 100 3.14 13.95 5.85
N ASN A 101 4.20 13.16 5.62
CA ASN A 101 5.17 13.42 4.55
C ASN A 101 4.53 13.43 3.15
N LEU A 102 3.55 12.56 2.89
CA LEU A 102 2.83 12.56 1.62
C LEU A 102 1.99 13.84 1.47
N TYR A 103 1.27 14.25 2.53
CA TYR A 103 0.43 15.45 2.51
C TYR A 103 1.19 16.77 2.50
N GLN A 104 2.48 16.76 2.85
CA GLN A 104 3.35 17.95 2.84
C GLN A 104 4.02 18.22 1.49
N CYS A 105 3.90 17.30 0.52
CA CYS A 105 4.28 17.52 -0.88
C CYS A 105 3.11 18.12 -1.69
#